data_AF-A0A453BZ73-F1
#
_entry.id   AF-A0A453BZ73-F1
#
_cell.length_a   1.000
_cell.length_b   1.000
_cell.length_c   1.000
_cell.angle_alpha   90.00
_cell.angle_beta   90.00
_cell.angle_gamma   90.00
#
_symmetry.space_group_name_H-M   'P 1'
#
loop_
_entity.id
_entity.type
_entity.pdbx_description
1 polymer ?
#
loop_
_entity_poly.entity_id
_entity_poly.type
_entity_poly.pdbx_seq_one_letter_code
_entity_poly.pdbx_strand_id
1 'polypeptide(L)'
;MDYGVRKLTVVDSGSVGMSNLARQSLYTFGDRDVPKATAIFTHLKERCSSVEAEGVQMEIPMPGHPVSSKEAAGVLDNCKRLQKLVATHDAVFLLTDTRESRWLPTLLCANENKIAITAALGFDSYLAMRHGAGPGTNSKSPNVVAATTRLSAEDVLGRQRLGCYFCNDVITPVDSVSNRTLDQQCTVTRPGLASIASGYAADLFARILNHPDG
;
A
#
# COMPACT_ATOMS: atom_id res chain seq x y z
N MET A 1 -11.12 -5.91 10.72
CA MET A 1 -12.23 -6.89 10.66
C MET A 1 -13.47 -6.35 11.35
N ASP A 2 -13.32 -5.64 12.46
CA ASP A 2 -14.43 -5.09 13.25
C ASP A 2 -15.34 -4.13 12.47
N TYR A 3 -14.81 -3.43 11.46
CA TYR A 3 -15.58 -2.61 10.52
C TYR A 3 -16.29 -3.41 9.41
N GLY A 4 -16.41 -4.74 9.53
CA GLY A 4 -17.21 -5.57 8.62
C GLY A 4 -16.54 -5.97 7.30
N VAL A 5 -15.26 -5.65 7.10
CA VAL A 5 -14.49 -6.10 5.92
C VAL A 5 -14.45 -7.63 5.88
N ARG A 6 -14.89 -8.23 4.77
CA ARG A 6 -14.92 -9.68 4.57
C ARG A 6 -13.88 -10.20 3.59
N LYS A 7 -13.58 -9.44 2.54
CA LYS A 7 -12.58 -9.83 1.54
C LYS A 7 -11.27 -9.08 1.77
N LEU A 8 -10.17 -9.80 1.86
CA LEU A 8 -8.85 -9.25 2.13
C LEU A 8 -7.79 -9.94 1.26
N THR A 9 -7.04 -9.19 0.45
CA THR A 9 -5.86 -9.74 -0.24
C THR A 9 -4.60 -9.11 0.31
N VAL A 10 -3.64 -9.94 0.70
CA VAL A 10 -2.36 -9.54 1.27
C VAL A 10 -1.24 -9.78 0.25
N VAL A 11 -0.39 -8.78 0.07
CA VAL A 11 0.75 -8.83 -0.84
C VAL A 11 2.04 -8.63 -0.03
N ASP A 12 2.90 -9.63 0.00
CA ASP A 12 4.20 -9.59 0.72
C ASP A 12 5.16 -10.60 0.07
N SER A 13 6.40 -10.22 -0.22
CA SER A 13 7.40 -11.10 -0.83
C SER A 13 8.15 -11.97 0.18
N GLY A 14 8.15 -11.57 1.46
CA GLY A 14 9.01 -12.11 2.49
C GLY A 14 8.46 -13.35 3.20
N SER A 15 9.35 -13.97 3.98
CA SER A 15 9.01 -15.04 4.92
C SER A 15 9.01 -14.54 6.37
N VAL A 16 8.32 -15.24 7.24
CA VAL A 16 8.27 -14.92 8.67
C VAL A 16 9.62 -15.22 9.32
N GLY A 17 10.31 -14.16 9.74
CA GLY A 17 11.55 -14.26 10.51
C GLY A 17 11.33 -14.21 12.01
N MET A 18 12.35 -14.61 12.80
CA MET A 18 12.28 -14.61 14.27
C MET A 18 11.94 -13.23 14.85
N SER A 19 12.51 -12.15 14.27
CA SER A 19 12.24 -10.78 14.70
C SER A 19 10.82 -10.31 14.41
N ASN A 20 10.10 -10.98 13.50
CA ASN A 20 8.70 -10.65 13.19
C ASN A 20 7.75 -11.08 14.31
N LEU A 21 8.03 -12.19 14.99
CA LEU A 21 7.15 -12.74 16.04
C LEU A 21 6.89 -11.75 17.19
N ALA A 22 7.87 -10.91 17.49
CA ALA A 22 7.74 -9.89 18.55
C ALA A 22 6.95 -8.63 18.12
N ARG A 23 6.74 -8.43 16.81
CA ARG A 23 6.26 -7.14 16.25
C ARG A 23 5.04 -7.28 15.34
N GLN A 24 4.81 -8.45 14.77
CA GLN A 24 3.75 -8.75 13.82
C GLN A 24 2.77 -9.73 14.47
N SER A 25 1.70 -9.17 15.03
CA SER A 25 0.78 -9.83 15.97
C SER A 25 -0.05 -10.99 15.41
N LEU A 26 0.09 -11.30 14.11
CA LEU A 26 -0.58 -12.41 13.46
C LEU A 26 0.31 -13.64 13.32
N TYR A 27 1.63 -13.53 13.48
CA TYR A 27 2.52 -14.69 13.29
C TYR A 27 2.89 -15.32 14.63
N THR A 28 3.02 -16.63 14.61
CA THR A 28 3.41 -17.49 15.74
C THR A 28 4.72 -18.20 15.44
N PHE A 29 5.27 -18.89 16.44
CA PHE A 29 6.51 -19.67 16.26
C PHE A 29 6.37 -20.77 15.18
N GLY A 30 5.16 -21.30 14.97
CA GLY A 30 4.88 -22.31 13.95
C GLY A 30 4.95 -21.77 12.51
N ASP A 31 4.89 -20.46 12.33
CA ASP A 31 4.90 -19.83 11.00
C ASP A 31 6.31 -19.50 10.51
N ARG A 32 7.35 -19.84 11.28
CA ARG A 32 8.74 -19.51 10.95
C ARG A 32 9.11 -20.07 9.56
N ASP A 33 9.77 -19.23 8.76
CA ASP A 33 10.23 -19.52 7.40
C ASP A 33 9.08 -19.76 6.38
N VAL A 34 7.82 -19.69 6.81
CA VAL A 34 6.65 -19.70 5.93
C VAL A 34 6.51 -18.33 5.25
N PRO A 35 6.12 -18.26 3.96
CA PRO A 35 5.82 -17.00 3.31
C PRO A 35 4.75 -16.22 4.07
N LYS A 36 5.04 -14.96 4.41
CA LYS A 36 4.13 -14.07 5.17
C LYS A 36 2.76 -13.98 4.55
N ALA A 37 2.74 -13.79 3.23
CA ALA A 37 1.52 -13.73 2.45
C ALA A 37 0.65 -14.97 2.66
N THR A 38 1.22 -16.15 2.92
CA THR A 38 0.45 -17.39 3.16
C THR A 38 0.16 -17.67 4.64
N ALA A 39 1.11 -17.40 5.53
CA ALA A 39 0.98 -17.67 6.96
C ALA A 39 -0.20 -16.89 7.58
N ILE A 40 -0.47 -15.68 7.08
CA ILE A 40 -1.51 -14.80 7.63
C ILE A 40 -2.92 -15.40 7.54
N PHE A 41 -3.20 -16.32 6.60
CA PHE A 41 -4.56 -16.83 6.38
C PHE A 41 -5.11 -17.64 7.53
N THR A 42 -4.29 -18.53 8.06
CA THR A 42 -4.70 -19.41 9.14
C THR A 42 -5.16 -18.57 10.33
N HIS A 43 -4.34 -17.59 10.72
CA HIS A 43 -4.62 -16.71 11.85
C HIS A 43 -5.80 -15.76 11.61
N LEU A 44 -5.99 -15.28 10.38
CA LEU A 44 -7.16 -14.45 10.05
C LEU A 44 -8.46 -15.27 10.12
N LYS A 45 -8.47 -16.49 9.61
CA LYS A 45 -9.65 -17.38 9.66
C LYS A 45 -9.97 -17.82 11.08
N GLU A 46 -8.96 -18.07 11.92
CA GLU A 46 -9.16 -18.38 13.34
C GLU A 46 -9.83 -17.23 14.08
N ARG A 47 -9.43 -15.97 13.79
CA ARG A 47 -10.01 -14.78 14.42
C ARG A 47 -11.38 -14.40 13.84
N CYS A 48 -11.61 -14.65 12.56
CA CYS A 48 -12.86 -14.31 11.89
C CYS A 48 -13.16 -15.34 10.79
N SER A 49 -13.97 -16.35 11.12
CA SER A 49 -14.29 -17.46 10.20
C SER A 49 -14.95 -17.03 8.88
N SER A 50 -15.65 -15.89 8.87
CA SER A 50 -16.29 -15.33 7.68
C SER A 50 -15.34 -14.56 6.75
N VAL A 51 -14.04 -14.48 7.05
CA VAL A 51 -13.08 -13.77 6.20
C VAL A 51 -12.69 -14.60 4.98
N GLU A 52 -12.82 -13.99 3.82
CA GLU A 52 -12.27 -14.45 2.55
C GLU A 52 -10.93 -13.77 2.33
N ALA A 53 -9.86 -14.42 2.77
CA ALA A 53 -8.51 -13.89 2.66
C ALA A 53 -7.67 -14.64 1.61
N GLU A 54 -6.93 -13.90 0.78
CA GLU A 54 -6.03 -14.41 -0.26
C GLU A 54 -4.63 -13.80 -0.14
N GLY A 55 -3.60 -14.56 -0.54
CA GLY A 55 -2.20 -14.17 -0.40
C GLY A 55 -1.45 -14.26 -1.69
N VAL A 56 -0.79 -13.15 -1.99
CA VAL A 56 0.04 -13.03 -3.17
C VAL A 56 1.47 -12.82 -2.70
N GLN A 57 2.26 -13.89 -2.78
CA GLN A 57 3.70 -13.76 -2.62
C GLN A 57 4.28 -13.13 -3.88
N MET A 58 4.55 -11.83 -3.84
CA MET A 58 5.24 -11.10 -4.90
C MET A 58 5.96 -9.88 -4.34
N GLU A 59 7.00 -9.47 -5.04
CA GLU A 59 7.68 -8.20 -4.77
C GLU A 59 6.98 -7.06 -5.50
N ILE A 60 6.86 -5.90 -4.84
CA ILE A 60 6.38 -4.68 -5.47
C ILE A 60 7.58 -3.98 -6.12
N PRO A 61 7.62 -3.81 -7.46
CA PRO A 61 8.73 -3.17 -8.13
C PRO A 61 9.01 -1.77 -7.59
N MET A 62 10.25 -1.53 -7.16
CA MET A 62 10.69 -0.28 -6.56
C MET A 62 11.43 0.59 -7.59
N PRO A 63 11.01 1.85 -7.82
CA PRO A 63 11.74 2.76 -8.69
C PRO A 63 13.15 3.03 -8.14
N GLY A 64 14.11 3.24 -9.06
CA GLY A 64 15.51 3.49 -8.71
C GLY A 64 16.37 2.24 -8.54
N HIS A 65 15.77 1.05 -8.43
CA HIS A 65 16.51 -0.21 -8.37
C HIS A 65 16.79 -0.74 -9.77
N PRO A 66 18.04 -1.14 -10.08
CA PRO A 66 18.40 -1.66 -11.39
C PRO A 66 17.72 -3.01 -11.63
N VAL A 67 17.17 -3.19 -12.84
CA VAL A 67 16.55 -4.45 -13.28
C VAL A 67 17.38 -5.01 -14.42
N SER A 68 17.89 -6.23 -14.28
CA SER A 68 18.63 -6.87 -15.35
C SER A 68 17.71 -7.29 -16.51
N SER A 69 18.26 -7.45 -17.71
CA SER A 69 17.47 -7.90 -18.88
C SER A 69 16.80 -9.27 -18.66
N LYS A 70 17.35 -10.12 -17.78
CA LYS A 70 16.78 -11.43 -17.43
C LYS A 70 15.56 -11.29 -16.50
N GLU A 71 15.55 -10.28 -15.65
CA GLU A 71 14.49 -10.04 -14.66
C GLU A 71 13.36 -9.16 -15.21
N ALA A 72 13.64 -8.37 -16.26
CA ALA A 72 12.71 -7.39 -16.82
C ALA A 72 11.32 -7.96 -17.14
N ALA A 73 11.24 -9.17 -17.69
CA ALA A 73 9.96 -9.82 -17.98
C ALA A 73 9.17 -10.14 -16.70
N GLY A 74 9.84 -10.62 -15.65
CA GLY A 74 9.21 -10.94 -14.36
C GLY A 74 8.77 -9.68 -13.61
N VAL A 75 9.58 -8.61 -13.65
CA VAL A 75 9.20 -7.31 -13.08
C VAL A 75 7.97 -6.75 -13.79
N LEU A 76 7.89 -6.87 -15.12
CA LEU A 76 6.73 -6.45 -15.88
C LEU A 76 5.48 -7.27 -15.55
N ASP A 77 5.61 -8.58 -15.35
CA ASP A 77 4.51 -9.43 -14.89
C ASP A 77 4.02 -9.01 -13.51
N ASN A 78 4.94 -8.71 -12.58
CA ASN A 78 4.62 -8.18 -11.28
C ASN A 78 3.87 -6.83 -11.38
N CYS A 79 4.32 -5.89 -12.22
CA CYS A 79 3.60 -4.64 -12.46
C CYS A 79 2.15 -4.89 -12.92
N LYS A 80 1.94 -5.79 -13.89
CA LYS A 80 0.62 -6.14 -14.41
C LYS A 80 -0.26 -6.81 -13.36
N ARG A 81 0.33 -7.71 -12.56
CA ARG A 81 -0.37 -8.41 -11.47
C ARG A 81 -0.83 -7.42 -10.40
N LEU A 82 0.05 -6.50 -9.99
CA LEU A 82 -0.29 -5.44 -9.03
C LEU A 82 -1.38 -4.51 -9.58
N GLN A 83 -1.31 -4.11 -10.85
CA GLN A 83 -2.36 -3.33 -11.50
C GLN A 83 -3.71 -4.04 -11.44
N LYS A 84 -3.75 -5.34 -11.76
CA LYS A 84 -4.98 -6.14 -11.68
C LYS A 84 -5.52 -6.21 -10.24
N LEU A 85 -4.65 -6.39 -9.25
CA LEU A 85 -5.05 -6.39 -7.84
C LEU A 85 -5.67 -5.05 -7.44
N VAL A 86 -5.02 -3.93 -7.77
CA VAL A 86 -5.56 -2.59 -7.49
C VAL A 86 -6.91 -2.38 -8.17
N ALA A 87 -7.05 -2.75 -9.44
CA ALA A 87 -8.30 -2.59 -10.19
C ALA A 87 -9.46 -3.40 -9.60
N THR A 88 -9.19 -4.59 -9.07
CA THR A 88 -10.18 -5.53 -8.52
C THR A 88 -10.59 -5.27 -7.07
N HIS A 89 -9.87 -4.38 -6.36
CA HIS A 89 -10.16 -4.01 -4.97
C HIS A 89 -10.74 -2.60 -4.89
N ASP A 90 -11.55 -2.33 -3.86
CA ASP A 90 -12.18 -1.02 -3.66
C ASP A 90 -11.27 -0.05 -2.89
N ALA A 91 -10.47 -0.59 -1.98
CA ALA A 91 -9.52 0.15 -1.17
C ALA A 91 -8.18 -0.58 -1.06
N VAL A 92 -7.09 0.20 -1.03
CA VAL A 92 -5.72 -0.29 -0.98
C VAL A 92 -5.00 0.37 0.19
N PHE A 93 -4.43 -0.46 1.07
CA PHE A 93 -3.61 -0.01 2.19
C PHE A 93 -2.13 -0.18 1.83
N LEU A 94 -1.40 0.92 1.76
CA LEU A 94 0.02 0.95 1.47
C LEU A 94 0.81 0.86 2.78
N LEU A 95 1.04 -0.38 3.22
CA LEU A 95 1.68 -0.74 4.49
C LEU A 95 3.12 -1.26 4.30
N THR A 96 3.73 -0.96 3.15
CA THR A 96 5.11 -1.39 2.85
C THR A 96 6.10 -0.66 3.75
N ASP A 97 7.32 -1.18 3.84
CA ASP A 97 8.39 -0.63 4.67
C ASP A 97 9.12 0.53 4.00
N THR A 98 9.32 0.50 2.69
CA THR A 98 10.12 1.50 1.98
C THR A 98 9.29 2.57 1.29
N ARG A 99 9.89 3.74 1.04
CA ARG A 99 9.23 4.82 0.28
C ARG A 99 9.02 4.42 -1.17
N GLU A 100 9.99 3.73 -1.76
CA GLU A 100 10.01 3.37 -3.18
C GLU A 100 8.90 2.37 -3.49
N SER A 101 8.70 1.36 -2.63
CA SER A 101 7.63 0.37 -2.78
C SER A 101 6.22 0.97 -2.70
N ARG A 102 6.03 2.15 -2.11
CA ARG A 102 4.73 2.84 -2.09
C ARG A 102 4.41 3.55 -3.41
N TRP A 103 5.40 3.81 -4.27
CA TRP A 103 5.22 4.66 -5.44
C TRP A 103 4.27 4.05 -6.47
N LEU A 104 4.57 2.85 -6.95
CA LEU A 104 3.77 2.19 -7.99
C LEU A 104 2.33 1.93 -7.53
N PRO A 105 2.05 1.37 -6.33
CA PRO A 105 0.68 1.25 -5.85
C PRO A 105 -0.05 2.60 -5.73
N THR A 106 0.63 3.66 -5.30
CA THR A 106 0.03 5.01 -5.21
C THR A 106 -0.40 5.51 -6.59
N LEU A 107 0.46 5.37 -7.59
CA LEU A 107 0.17 5.74 -8.97
C LEU A 107 -1.02 4.96 -9.52
N LEU A 108 -1.03 3.63 -9.33
CA LEU A 108 -2.11 2.77 -9.80
C LEU A 108 -3.44 3.11 -9.13
N CYS A 109 -3.46 3.37 -7.82
CA CYS A 109 -4.68 3.76 -7.12
C CYS A 109 -5.24 5.10 -7.64
N ALA A 110 -4.36 6.08 -7.90
CA ALA A 110 -4.78 7.35 -8.48
C ALA A 110 -5.33 7.17 -9.90
N ASN A 111 -4.72 6.32 -10.72
CA ASN A 111 -5.21 6.02 -12.07
C ASN A 111 -6.58 5.33 -12.07
N GLU A 112 -6.75 4.35 -11.18
CA GLU A 112 -7.97 3.55 -11.07
C GLU A 112 -9.05 4.18 -10.15
N ASN A 113 -8.83 5.40 -9.67
CA ASN A 113 -9.71 6.11 -8.71
C ASN A 113 -10.07 5.26 -7.47
N LYS A 114 -9.09 4.56 -6.89
CA LYS A 114 -9.28 3.71 -5.71
C LYS A 114 -9.01 4.48 -4.43
N ILE A 115 -9.69 4.08 -3.34
CA ILE A 115 -9.36 4.58 -2.01
C ILE A 115 -7.97 4.07 -1.65
N ALA A 116 -7.02 4.97 -1.48
CA ALA A 116 -5.67 4.62 -1.03
C ALA A 116 -5.41 5.22 0.35
N ILE A 117 -4.86 4.41 1.25
CA ILE A 117 -4.46 4.82 2.60
C ILE A 117 -3.03 4.37 2.84
N THR A 118 -2.15 5.30 3.19
CA THR A 118 -0.78 4.99 3.60
C THR A 118 -0.69 5.02 5.12
N ALA A 119 -0.08 3.99 5.69
CA ALA A 119 0.47 4.04 7.03
C ALA A 119 1.99 3.85 6.95
N ALA A 120 2.74 4.76 7.57
CA ALA A 120 4.19 4.71 7.62
C ALA A 120 4.67 4.95 9.05
N LEU A 121 5.80 4.33 9.40
CA LEU A 121 6.37 4.40 10.73
C LEU A 121 7.78 4.97 10.64
N GLY A 122 8.05 5.97 11.48
CA GLY A 122 9.39 6.37 11.86
C GLY A 122 9.80 5.69 13.18
N PHE A 123 10.94 6.09 13.73
CA PHE A 123 11.44 5.55 15.00
C PHE A 123 10.46 5.79 16.17
N ASP A 124 10.02 7.04 16.33
CA ASP A 124 9.14 7.53 17.40
C ASP A 124 7.89 8.26 16.88
N SER A 125 7.67 8.27 15.57
CA SER A 125 6.58 8.96 14.89
C SER A 125 5.89 8.05 13.88
N TYR A 126 4.70 8.45 13.43
CA TYR A 126 3.95 7.72 12.41
C TYR A 126 3.20 8.71 11.50
N LEU A 127 2.81 8.20 10.33
CA LEU A 127 1.90 8.86 9.41
C LEU A 127 0.77 7.89 9.09
N ALA A 128 -0.47 8.36 9.17
CA ALA A 128 -1.64 7.71 8.59
C ALA A 128 -2.38 8.76 7.74
N MET A 129 -2.49 8.52 6.44
CA MET A 129 -3.12 9.47 5.53
C MET A 129 -3.93 8.78 4.44
N ARG A 130 -4.99 9.45 3.99
CA ARG A 130 -5.69 9.10 2.75
C ARG A 130 -5.10 9.89 1.60
N HIS A 131 -5.06 9.27 0.43
CA HIS A 131 -4.68 9.97 -0.80
C HIS A 131 -5.92 10.66 -1.39
N GLY A 132 -5.71 11.72 -2.16
CA GLY A 132 -6.77 12.27 -3.01
C GLY A 132 -7.21 11.29 -4.09
N ALA A 133 -8.44 11.45 -4.58
CA ALA A 133 -8.99 10.69 -5.70
C ALA A 133 -8.08 10.78 -6.95
N GLY A 134 -8.36 10.04 -8.02
CA GLY A 134 -7.66 10.26 -9.28
C GLY A 134 -7.94 11.66 -9.86
N PRO A 135 -7.07 12.16 -10.76
CA PRO A 135 -7.32 13.43 -11.43
C PRO A 135 -8.62 13.35 -12.26
N GLY A 136 -9.45 14.38 -12.19
CA GLY A 136 -10.65 14.50 -13.03
C GLY A 136 -10.28 14.67 -14.51
N THR A 137 -11.06 14.04 -15.40
CA THR A 137 -10.90 14.21 -16.86
C THR A 137 -11.96 15.16 -17.39
N ASN A 138 -11.56 16.33 -17.89
CA ASN A 138 -12.49 17.31 -18.47
C ASN A 138 -13.00 16.96 -19.88
N SER A 139 -12.64 15.80 -20.47
CA SER A 139 -13.27 15.26 -21.69
C SER A 139 -12.88 13.80 -21.97
N LYS A 140 -13.77 13.00 -22.56
CA LYS A 140 -13.47 11.66 -23.13
C LYS A 140 -12.65 11.79 -24.41
N SER A 141 -11.35 12.04 -24.31
CA SER A 141 -10.43 11.98 -25.46
C SER A 141 -9.63 10.68 -25.42
N PRO A 142 -9.55 9.90 -26.50
CA PRO A 142 -8.81 8.64 -26.53
C PRO A 142 -7.27 8.81 -26.58
N ASN A 143 -6.76 10.04 -26.63
CA ASN A 143 -5.33 10.31 -26.76
C ASN A 143 -4.70 10.70 -25.41
N VAL A 144 -3.82 9.84 -24.89
CA VAL A 144 -3.18 9.94 -23.55
C VAL A 144 -2.39 11.24 -23.37
N VAL A 145 -1.74 11.75 -24.42
CA VAL A 145 -0.96 13.01 -24.39
C VAL A 145 -1.86 14.24 -24.38
N ALA A 146 -3.04 14.16 -25.01
CA ALA A 146 -4.04 15.22 -24.94
C ALA A 146 -4.84 15.21 -23.62
N ALA A 147 -4.84 14.07 -22.92
CA ALA A 147 -5.48 13.91 -21.62
C ALA A 147 -4.62 14.54 -20.49
N THR A 148 -3.28 14.44 -20.55
CA THR A 148 -2.38 15.04 -19.54
C THR A 148 -2.44 16.56 -19.51
N THR A 149 -2.65 17.20 -20.66
CA THR A 149 -2.84 18.66 -20.79
C THR A 149 -4.21 19.15 -20.33
N ARG A 150 -5.13 18.23 -19.96
CA ARG A 150 -6.50 18.52 -19.52
C ARG A 150 -6.83 17.90 -18.15
N LEU A 151 -5.82 17.47 -17.40
CA LEU A 151 -6.01 17.00 -16.03
C LEU A 151 -6.42 18.18 -15.16
N SER A 152 -7.52 18.04 -14.44
CA SER A 152 -7.92 19.01 -13.43
C SER A 152 -7.35 18.62 -12.07
N ALA A 153 -6.96 19.64 -11.29
CA ALA A 153 -6.74 19.47 -9.85
C ALA A 153 -8.08 19.30 -9.09
N GLU A 154 -9.20 19.38 -9.81
CA GLU A 154 -10.52 19.08 -9.28
C GLU A 154 -10.87 17.61 -9.51
N ASP A 155 -11.56 17.03 -8.53
CA ASP A 155 -12.15 15.70 -8.66
C ASP A 155 -13.40 15.72 -9.56
N VAL A 156 -14.03 14.56 -9.73
CA VAL A 156 -15.24 14.40 -10.56
C VAL A 156 -16.42 15.25 -10.05
N LEU A 157 -16.38 15.70 -8.80
CA LEU A 157 -17.39 16.54 -8.16
C LEU A 157 -17.04 18.03 -8.20
N GLY A 158 -15.93 18.42 -8.86
CA GLY A 158 -15.47 19.81 -8.91
C GLY A 158 -14.81 20.29 -7.62
N ARG A 159 -14.46 19.40 -6.69
CA ARG A 159 -13.77 19.75 -5.44
C ARG A 159 -12.27 19.68 -5.64
N GLN A 160 -11.52 20.52 -4.93
CA GLN A 160 -10.06 20.46 -4.97
C GLN A 160 -9.56 19.11 -4.43
N ARG A 161 -8.73 18.45 -5.25
CA ARG A 161 -8.16 17.13 -4.97
C ARG A 161 -7.10 17.25 -3.88
N LEU A 162 -7.12 16.31 -2.94
CA LEU A 162 -6.04 16.18 -1.97
C LEU A 162 -4.74 15.66 -2.60
N GLY A 163 -3.61 15.98 -1.98
CA GLY A 163 -2.32 15.40 -2.34
C GLY A 163 -2.25 13.89 -2.06
N CYS A 164 -1.27 13.23 -2.68
CA CYS A 164 -0.84 11.89 -2.30
C CYS A 164 0.38 11.96 -1.37
N TYR A 165 0.85 10.80 -0.90
CA TYR A 165 2.06 10.68 -0.08
C TYR A 165 3.29 11.41 -0.67
N PHE A 166 3.38 11.50 -1.99
CA PHE A 166 4.52 12.11 -2.69
C PHE A 166 4.31 13.60 -3.04
N CYS A 167 3.15 14.21 -2.76
CA CYS A 167 2.88 15.60 -3.15
C CYS A 167 3.61 16.65 -2.30
N ASN A 168 3.99 16.29 -1.06
CA ASN A 168 4.78 17.16 -0.20
C ASN A 168 6.29 16.96 -0.39
N ASP A 169 6.68 16.13 -1.34
CA ASP A 169 8.07 15.77 -1.56
C ASP A 169 8.72 16.64 -2.64
N VAL A 170 9.96 17.05 -2.38
CA VAL A 170 10.80 17.80 -3.33
C VAL A 170 11.77 16.88 -4.08
N ILE A 171 11.79 15.58 -3.75
CA ILE A 171 12.71 14.60 -4.33
C ILE A 171 11.89 13.47 -5.01
N THR A 172 12.38 12.95 -6.12
CA THR A 172 11.79 11.77 -6.77
C THR A 172 12.12 10.51 -5.97
N PRO A 173 11.22 9.51 -5.88
CA PRO A 173 11.56 8.25 -5.23
C PRO A 173 12.69 7.56 -5.99
N VAL A 174 13.82 7.41 -5.30
CA VAL A 174 15.07 6.77 -5.75
C VAL A 174 15.47 5.73 -4.70
N ASP A 175 16.40 4.83 -5.03
CA ASP A 175 16.87 3.79 -4.11
C ASP A 175 17.41 4.41 -2.79
N SER A 176 16.60 4.34 -1.74
CA SER A 176 16.97 4.73 -0.37
C SER A 176 17.35 3.53 0.50
N VAL A 177 17.27 2.30 -0.04
CA VAL A 177 17.46 1.06 0.70
C VAL A 177 18.94 0.67 0.71
N SER A 178 19.62 0.79 -0.44
CA SER A 178 21.00 0.30 -0.61
C SER A 178 22.02 1.00 0.30
N ASN A 179 21.77 2.25 0.72
CA ASN A 179 22.68 3.05 1.55
C ASN A 179 22.14 3.33 2.97
N ARG A 180 21.09 2.63 3.40
CA ARG A 180 20.44 2.89 4.68
C ARG A 180 21.16 2.22 5.85
N THR A 181 21.41 2.98 6.92
CA THR A 181 21.97 2.46 8.17
C THR A 181 20.93 1.67 8.98
N LEU A 182 21.37 0.78 9.88
CA LEU A 182 20.47 -0.15 10.60
C LEU A 182 19.36 0.58 11.38
N ASP A 183 19.64 1.77 11.91
CA ASP A 183 18.72 2.64 12.65
C ASP A 183 17.64 3.29 11.79
N GLN A 184 17.88 3.43 10.48
CA GLN A 184 16.86 3.85 9.51
C GLN A 184 15.96 2.67 9.08
N GLN A 185 16.34 1.46 9.50
CA GLN A 185 15.53 0.30 9.86
C GLN A 185 14.03 0.47 10.21
N CYS A 186 13.03 0.18 9.36
CA CYS A 186 11.62 0.05 9.79
C CYS A 186 11.40 -1.06 10.84
N THR A 187 12.42 -1.88 11.09
CA THR A 187 12.49 -2.85 12.20
C THR A 187 12.83 -2.22 13.54
N VAL A 188 13.30 -0.97 13.56
CA VAL A 188 13.68 -0.21 14.76
C VAL A 188 12.64 0.89 14.99
N THR A 189 11.41 0.49 15.31
CA THR A 189 10.36 1.41 15.77
C THR A 189 9.99 1.11 17.21
N ARG A 190 9.55 2.13 17.95
CA ARG A 190 9.03 1.93 19.31
C ARG A 190 7.81 1.00 19.28
N PRO A 191 7.76 -0.04 20.14
CA PRO A 191 6.59 -0.91 20.26
C PRO A 191 5.32 -0.08 20.55
N GLY A 192 4.22 -0.40 19.88
CA GLY A 192 2.94 0.31 20.01
C GLY A 192 2.62 1.31 18.89
N LEU A 193 3.62 1.91 18.24
CA LEU A 193 3.38 2.83 17.12
C LEU A 193 2.65 2.16 15.95
N ALA A 194 3.00 0.91 15.64
CA ALA A 194 2.31 0.13 14.62
C ALA A 194 0.81 -0.03 14.93
N SER A 195 0.46 -0.26 16.20
CA SER A 195 -0.94 -0.37 16.64
C SER A 195 -1.68 0.96 16.52
N ILE A 196 -1.03 2.07 16.88
CA ILE A 196 -1.61 3.42 16.76
C ILE A 196 -1.85 3.76 15.29
N ALA A 197 -0.83 3.62 14.45
CA ALA A 197 -0.92 3.94 13.02
C ALA A 197 -1.95 3.06 12.29
N SER A 198 -1.99 1.76 12.58
CA SER A 198 -2.99 0.84 12.00
C SER A 198 -4.40 1.14 12.47
N GLY A 199 -4.59 1.50 13.75
CA GLY A 199 -5.88 1.94 14.28
C GLY A 199 -6.41 3.19 13.56
N TYR A 200 -5.57 4.22 13.42
CA TYR A 200 -5.94 5.43 12.67
C TYR A 200 -6.19 5.15 11.19
N ALA A 201 -5.40 4.30 10.54
CA ALA A 201 -5.62 3.94 9.14
C ALA A 201 -6.97 3.22 8.94
N ALA A 202 -7.34 2.32 9.85
CA ALA A 202 -8.63 1.61 9.78
C ALA A 202 -9.82 2.53 10.11
N ASP A 203 -9.69 3.42 11.10
CA ASP A 203 -10.71 4.42 11.42
C ASP A 203 -10.89 5.42 10.26
N LEU A 204 -9.79 5.88 9.66
CA LEU A 204 -9.85 6.75 8.48
C LEU A 204 -10.59 6.09 7.33
N PHE A 205 -10.33 4.81 7.06
CA PHE A 205 -11.08 4.04 6.07
C PHE A 205 -12.58 3.99 6.38
N ALA A 206 -12.94 3.64 7.61
CA ALA A 206 -14.33 3.57 8.02
C ALA A 206 -15.03 4.93 7.88
N ARG A 207 -14.37 6.02 8.25
CA ARG A 207 -14.90 7.39 8.09
C ARG A 207 -15.09 7.76 6.63
N ILE A 208 -14.13 7.46 5.76
CA ILE A 208 -14.25 7.75 4.31
C ILE A 208 -15.50 7.11 3.71
N LEU A 209 -15.84 5.90 4.15
CA LEU A 209 -17.01 5.18 3.64
C LEU A 209 -18.35 5.72 4.16
N ASN A 210 -18.35 6.37 5.33
CA ASN A 210 -19.58 6.76 6.02
C ASN A 210 -19.81 8.27 6.07
N HIS A 211 -18.78 9.07 5.82
CA HIS A 211 -18.87 10.53 5.87
C HIS A 211 -19.48 11.07 4.57
N PRO A 212 -20.42 12.04 4.63
CA PRO A 212 -21.10 12.56 3.43
C PRO A 212 -20.15 13.19 2.40
N ASP A 213 -18.98 13.65 2.82
CA ASP A 213 -17.96 14.23 1.94
C ASP A 213 -16.84 13.28 1.53
N GLY A 214 -16.82 12.05 2.03
CA GLY A 214 -15.65 11.16 1.95
C GLY A 214 -14.58 11.52 2.97
#